data_AF-A0A6L8E7U5-F1
#
_entry.id   AF-A0A6L8E7U5-F1
#
_cell.length_a   1.000
_cell.length_b   1.000
_cell.length_c   1.000
_cell.angle_alpha   90.00
_cell.angle_beta   90.00
_cell.angle_gamma   90.00
#
_symmetry.space_group_name_H-M   'P 1'
#
loop_
_entity.id
_entity.type
_entity.pdbx_description
1 polymer ?
#
loop_
_entity_poly.entity_id
_entity_poly.type
_entity_poly.pdbx_seq_one_letter_code
_entity_poly.pdbx_strand_id
1 'polypeptide(L)'
;MQSNSCCTTGRVRARSGRRAEGGDVMPIVRIEMLPGRTLAQKRELVRVITDAVCNIAHTRPEQTHVLFSEYSVEDWAWDGRLYVDQDDEDDEE
;
A
#
# COMPACT_ATOMS: atom_id res chain seq x y z
N MET A 1 12.02 -68.26 -6.51
CA MET A 1 11.02 -67.82 -7.51
C MET A 1 10.15 -66.77 -6.81
N GLN A 2 10.64 -65.54 -6.75
CA GLN A 2 10.33 -64.42 -7.66
C GLN A 2 8.93 -63.82 -7.42
N SER A 3 8.95 -62.51 -7.16
CA SER A 3 7.93 -61.52 -7.51
C SER A 3 6.72 -61.37 -6.59
N ASN A 4 6.22 -60.16 -6.33
CA ASN A 4 6.73 -58.80 -6.49
C ASN A 4 5.78 -57.91 -5.68
N SER A 5 6.37 -57.02 -4.88
CA SER A 5 6.03 -55.59 -4.83
C SER A 5 4.70 -55.20 -5.52
N CYS A 6 3.66 -54.96 -4.72
CA CYS A 6 2.51 -54.18 -5.16
C CYS A 6 2.56 -52.85 -4.41
N CYS A 7 2.96 -51.83 -5.15
CA CYS A 7 3.32 -50.50 -4.69
C CYS A 7 2.22 -49.80 -3.91
N THR A 8 2.57 -49.35 -2.71
CA THR A 8 1.86 -48.32 -1.96
C THR A 8 1.86 -47.01 -2.75
N THR A 9 0.82 -46.75 -3.54
CA THR A 9 0.58 -45.40 -4.08
C THR A 9 -0.68 -44.84 -3.45
N GLY A 10 -0.51 -44.31 -2.24
CA GLY A 10 -1.49 -43.42 -1.63
C GLY A 10 -1.69 -42.21 -2.54
N ARG A 11 -2.87 -42.15 -3.14
CA ARG A 11 -3.42 -41.05 -3.93
C ARG A 11 -3.01 -39.70 -3.35
N VAL A 12 -2.03 -39.04 -3.99
CA VAL A 12 -1.73 -37.63 -3.73
C VAL A 12 -3.01 -36.87 -4.01
N ARG A 13 -3.68 -36.37 -2.96
CA ARG A 13 -4.72 -35.37 -3.13
C ARG A 13 -4.01 -34.18 -3.74
N ALA A 14 -4.20 -33.96 -5.05
CA ALA A 14 -4.02 -32.66 -5.63
C ALA A 14 -4.87 -31.70 -4.79
N ARG A 15 -4.24 -30.98 -3.86
CA ARG A 15 -4.87 -29.78 -3.34
C ARG A 15 -4.89 -28.84 -4.52
N SER A 16 -6.05 -28.77 -5.15
CA SER A 16 -6.45 -27.72 -6.05
C SER A 16 -6.37 -26.38 -5.30
N GLY A 17 -5.17 -25.86 -5.13
CA GLY A 17 -4.96 -24.44 -4.92
C GLY A 17 -5.16 -23.83 -6.29
N ARG A 18 -6.32 -23.20 -6.50
CA ARG A 18 -6.55 -22.31 -7.64
C ARG A 18 -5.32 -21.43 -7.79
N ARG A 19 -4.75 -21.39 -8.99
CA ARG A 19 -3.82 -20.32 -9.38
C ARG A 19 -4.54 -19.01 -9.08
N ALA A 20 -3.88 -18.09 -8.39
CA ALA A 20 -4.39 -16.74 -8.26
C ALA A 20 -4.39 -16.13 -9.67
N GLU A 21 -5.51 -16.30 -10.38
CA GLU A 21 -5.81 -15.56 -11.60
C GLU A 21 -6.29 -14.17 -11.17
N GLY A 22 -5.31 -13.32 -10.88
CA GLY A 22 -5.46 -11.91 -10.59
C GLY A 22 -4.04 -11.39 -10.60
N GLY A 23 -3.70 -10.59 -11.62
CA GLY A 23 -2.33 -10.07 -11.76
C GLY A 23 -1.89 -9.47 -10.44
N ASP A 24 -0.62 -9.70 -10.06
CA ASP A 24 0.01 -9.07 -8.90
C ASP A 24 -0.03 -7.54 -9.08
N VAL A 25 -1.19 -6.96 -8.80
CA VAL A 25 -1.36 -5.52 -8.67
C VAL A 25 -0.64 -5.18 -7.38
N MET A 26 0.53 -4.58 -7.55
CA MET A 26 1.36 -4.02 -6.49
C MET A 26 1.03 -2.52 -6.37
N PRO A 27 -0.13 -2.13 -5.79
CA PRO A 27 -0.47 -0.72 -5.72
C PRO A 27 0.49 0.00 -4.78
N ILE A 28 0.94 1.15 -5.24
CA ILE A 28 1.78 2.05 -4.49
C ILE A 28 0.97 3.33 -4.24
N VAL A 29 0.74 3.64 -2.98
CA VAL A 29 0.14 4.91 -2.55
C VAL A 29 1.26 5.80 -2.02
N ARG A 30 1.41 6.98 -2.61
CA ARG A 30 2.35 8.01 -2.15
C ARG A 30 1.55 9.13 -1.50
N ILE A 31 1.95 9.48 -0.28
CA ILE A 31 1.35 10.54 0.50
C ILE A 31 2.42 11.60 0.69
N GLU A 32 2.18 12.76 0.10
CA GLU A 32 3.05 13.91 0.21
C GLU A 32 2.36 14.92 1.13
N MET A 33 3.05 15.37 2.17
CA MET A 33 2.46 16.23 3.20
C MET A 33 3.51 17.11 3.87
N LEU A 34 3.06 18.20 4.47
CA LEU A 34 3.89 19.03 5.32
C LEU A 34 4.27 18.29 6.62
N PRO A 35 5.46 18.57 7.21
CA PRO A 35 5.90 17.97 8.46
C PRO A 35 4.99 18.36 9.62
N GLY A 36 5.10 17.60 10.72
CA GLY A 36 4.42 17.91 11.99
C GLY A 36 3.34 16.91 12.39
N ARG A 37 3.18 15.79 11.67
CA ARG A 37 2.29 14.71 12.10
C ARG A 37 3.02 13.68 12.95
N THR A 38 2.34 13.23 14.00
CA THR A 38 2.87 12.25 14.92
C THR A 38 2.96 10.86 14.27
N LEU A 39 3.84 10.01 14.80
CA LEU A 39 3.96 8.63 14.35
C LEU A 39 2.65 7.83 14.54
N ALA A 40 1.87 8.15 15.58
CA ALA A 40 0.57 7.51 15.80
C ALA A 40 -0.43 7.84 14.67
N GLN A 41 -0.47 9.10 14.23
CA GLN A 41 -1.31 9.51 13.10
C GLN A 41 -0.88 8.84 11.79
N LYS A 42 0.43 8.77 11.52
CA LYS A 42 0.96 8.07 10.33
C LYS A 42 0.57 6.59 10.34
N ARG A 43 0.62 5.91 11.49
CA ARG A 43 0.20 4.50 11.62
C ARG A 43 -1.28 4.31 11.30
N GLU A 44 -2.14 5.20 11.81
CA GLU A 44 -3.57 5.12 11.54
C GLU A 44 -3.88 5.38 10.05
N LEU A 45 -3.20 6.35 9.44
CA LEU A 45 -3.32 6.61 7.99
C LEU A 45 -2.93 5.38 7.16
N VAL A 46 -1.81 4.72 7.46
CA VAL A 46 -1.40 3.49 6.75
C VAL A 46 -2.47 2.42 6.83
N ARG A 47 -3.03 2.19 8.03
CA ARG A 47 -4.05 1.16 8.27
C ARG A 47 -5.28 1.41 7.41
N VAL A 48 -5.86 2.61 7.53
CA VAL A 48 -7.09 2.97 6.82
C VAL A 48 -6.91 2.95 5.30
N ILE A 49 -5.77 3.46 4.80
CA ILE A 49 -5.49 3.50 3.36
C ILE A 49 -5.30 2.09 2.82
N THR A 50 -4.54 1.24 3.52
CA THR A 50 -4.32 -0.15 3.10
C THR A 50 -5.63 -0.91 3.06
N ASP A 51 -6.48 -0.76 4.09
CA ASP A 51 -7.80 -1.38 4.14
C ASP A 51 -8.69 -0.91 2.97
N ALA A 52 -8.69 0.40 2.67
CA ALA A 52 -9.44 0.95 1.55
C ALA A 52 -8.96 0.41 0.19
N VAL A 53 -7.64 0.34 -0.01
CA VAL A 53 -7.03 -0.21 -1.24
C VAL A 53 -7.35 -1.69 -1.40
N CYS A 54 -7.24 -2.49 -0.35
CA CYS A 54 -7.58 -3.91 -0.41
C CYS A 54 -9.07 -4.11 -0.73
N ASN A 55 -9.95 -3.31 -0.13
CA ASN A 55 -11.40 -3.41 -0.33
C ASN A 55 -11.83 -3.01 -1.76
N ILE A 56 -11.26 -1.93 -2.30
CA ILE A 56 -11.68 -1.34 -3.58
C ILE A 56 -10.92 -1.95 -4.76
N ALA A 57 -9.60 -2.08 -4.64
CA ALA A 57 -8.74 -2.60 -5.71
C ALA A 57 -8.60 -4.13 -5.68
N HIS A 58 -9.25 -4.81 -4.73
CA HIS A 58 -9.25 -6.27 -4.58
C HIS A 58 -7.85 -6.88 -4.53
N THR A 59 -6.89 -6.16 -3.93
CA THR A 59 -5.52 -6.63 -3.72
C THR A 59 -5.33 -7.15 -2.29
N ARG A 60 -4.20 -7.80 -2.05
CA ARG A 60 -3.77 -8.23 -0.73
C ARG A 60 -2.99 -7.13 -0.01
N PRO A 61 -3.08 -7.04 1.33
CA PRO A 61 -2.34 -6.03 2.09
C PRO A 61 -0.83 -6.21 1.97
N GLU A 62 -0.33 -7.45 1.81
CA GLU A 62 1.10 -7.72 1.63
C GLU A 62 1.67 -7.17 0.31
N GLN A 63 0.80 -6.80 -0.63
CA GLN A 63 1.16 -6.27 -1.94
C GLN A 63 0.94 -4.76 -2.05
N THR A 64 0.39 -4.14 -1.01
CA THR A 64 0.11 -2.71 -0.98
C THR A 64 1.24 -1.99 -0.28
N HIS A 65 1.82 -0.99 -0.95
CA HIS A 65 2.87 -0.15 -0.38
C HIS A 65 2.36 1.26 -0.14
N VAL A 66 2.56 1.77 1.08
CA VAL A 66 2.25 3.16 1.45
C VAL A 66 3.56 3.87 1.77
N LEU A 67 3.86 4.94 1.03
CA LEU A 67 5.06 5.76 1.24
C LEU A 67 4.65 7.16 1.68
N PHE A 68 5.36 7.68 2.69
CA PHE A 68 5.23 9.06 3.12
C PHE A 68 6.44 9.85 2.67
N SER A 69 6.20 10.99 2.03
CA SER A 69 7.19 12.02 1.77
C SER A 69 6.78 13.27 2.53
N GLU A 70 7.68 13.78 3.36
CA GLU A 70 7.48 15.04 4.08
C GLU A 70 8.35 16.11 3.44
N TYR A 71 7.72 17.23 3.06
CA TYR A 71 8.37 18.36 2.42
C TYR A 71 8.22 19.59 3.28
N SER A 72 9.29 20.39 3.38
CA SER A 72 9.24 21.65 4.13
C SER A 72 8.25 22.62 3.49
N VAL A 73 7.85 23.65 4.24
CA VAL A 73 7.01 24.73 3.70
C VAL A 73 7.72 25.53 2.60
N GLU A 74 9.05 25.56 2.61
CA GLU A 74 9.88 26.23 1.60
C GLU A 74 9.91 25.45 0.28
N ASP A 75 9.72 24.13 0.34
CA ASP A 75 9.73 23.23 -0.83
C ASP A 75 8.33 22.95 -1.39
N TRP A 76 7.29 23.46 -0.74
CA TRP A 76 5.90 23.20 -1.11
C TRP A 76 5.30 24.43 -1.81
N ALA A 77 4.81 24.27 -3.03
CA ALA A 77 4.19 25.34 -3.80
C ALA A 77 2.75 24.99 -4.18
N TRP A 78 1.86 25.97 -4.10
CA TRP A 78 0.48 25.86 -4.56
C TRP A 78 0.04 27.21 -5.12
N ASP A 79 -0.80 27.19 -6.17
CA ASP A 79 -1.29 28.38 -6.86
C ASP A 79 -0.19 29.33 -7.39
N GLY A 80 0.93 28.75 -7.83
CA GLY A 80 2.05 29.51 -8.37
C GLY A 80 2.89 30.26 -7.32
N ARG A 81 2.66 30.01 -6.02
CA ARG A 81 3.39 30.62 -4.91
C ARG A 81 3.94 29.55 -3.97
N LEU A 82 5.05 29.85 -3.29
CA LEU A 82 5.53 28.97 -2.22
C LEU A 82 4.57 29.06 -1.03
N TYR A 83 4.45 27.97 -0.27
CA TYR A 83 3.59 27.94 0.90
C TYR A 83 3.99 28.99 1.94
N VAL A 84 5.30 29.31 2.02
CA VAL A 84 5.80 30.39 2.88
C VAL A 84 5.33 31.79 2.49
N ASP A 85 4.96 32.01 1.22
CA ASP A 85 4.53 33.32 0.72
C ASP A 85 3.00 33.50 0.79
N GLN A 86 2.25 32.50 1.26
CA GLN A 86 0.78 32.52 1.29
C GLN A 86 0.23 33.27 2.50
N ASP A 87 0.94 33.26 3.64
CA ASP A 87 0.46 33.83 4.90
C ASP A 87 0.55 35.38 4.96
N ASP A 88 1.15 36.02 3.94
CA ASP A 88 1.38 37.47 3.89
C ASP A 88 0.22 38.27 3.26
N GLU A 89 -0.81 37.62 2.69
CA GLU A 89 -1.88 38.30 1.94
C GLU A 89 -3.21 38.48 2.70
N ASP A 90 -3.34 37.98 3.93
CA ASP A 90 -4.60 38.04 4.70
C ASP A 90 -4.79 39.37 5.49
N ASP A 91 -3.84 40.32 5.44
CA ASP A 91 -3.88 41.57 6.21
C ASP A 91 -4.29 42.83 5.39
N GLU A 92 -4.63 42.70 4.11
CA GLU A 92 -5.09 43.82 3.25
C GLU A 92 -6.55 43.66 2.77
N GLU A 93 -7.52 43.69 3.69
CA GLU A 93 -8.93 44.03 3.36
C GLU A 93 -9.55 45.07 4.32
#